data_AF-A0A7J4ID44-F1
#
_entry.id   AF-A0A7J4ID44-F1
#
_cell.length_a   1.000
_cell.length_b   1.000
_cell.length_c   1.000
_cell.angle_alpha   90.00
_cell.angle_beta   90.00
_cell.angle_gamma   90.00
#
_symmetry.space_group_name_H-M   'P 1'
#
loop_
_entity.id
_entity.type
_entity.pdbx_description
1 polymer ?
#
loop_
_entity_poly.entity_id
_entity_poly.type
_entity_poly.pdbx_seq_one_letter_code
_entity_poly.pdbx_strand_id
1 'polypeptide(L)'
;MPKNEEQYTPYFEHNKTIAHVLSLFSGFIFTSITLLLTRFNNLEDVFLQATLLFLTVLFYLTLFVLMDNLEMPFHYIRDIPTMTLKVRPFFFLLVIFYLFGASTVMMFFLYHLFFLSVISGVIWLIIVVLSILSTARRFFKQAIKRNWDISDK
;
A
#
# COMPACT_ATOMS: atom_id res chain seq x y z
N MET A 1 31.35 11.85 10.68
CA MET A 1 29.94 11.46 10.43
C MET A 1 29.07 12.67 10.70
N PRO A 2 28.24 13.12 9.75
CA PRO A 2 27.47 14.35 9.93
C PRO A 2 26.36 14.13 10.96
N LYS A 3 26.28 15.02 11.96
CA LYS A 3 25.33 15.02 13.10
C LYS A 3 23.85 14.81 12.75
N ASN A 4 23.45 14.93 11.49
CA ASN A 4 22.06 14.76 11.05
C ASN A 4 21.66 13.30 10.84
N GLU A 5 22.59 12.39 10.52
CA GLU A 5 22.24 10.99 10.22
C GLU A 5 21.77 10.24 11.47
N GLU A 6 22.42 10.46 12.62
CA GLU A 6 22.04 9.84 13.90
C GLU A 6 20.67 10.31 14.41
N GLN A 7 20.21 11.51 14.01
CA GLN A 7 19.01 12.13 14.56
C GLN A 7 17.71 11.50 14.03
N TYR A 8 17.76 10.86 12.85
CA TYR A 8 16.58 10.24 12.22
C TYR A 8 16.57 8.70 12.30
N THR A 9 17.67 8.07 12.71
CA THR A 9 17.75 6.59 12.85
C THR A 9 16.62 6.00 13.70
N PRO A 10 16.29 6.55 14.89
CA PRO A 10 15.19 6.01 15.71
C PRO A 10 13.82 6.12 15.03
N TYR A 11 13.62 7.18 14.23
CA TYR A 11 12.39 7.37 13.47
C TYR A 11 12.27 6.34 12.33
N PHE A 12 13.37 5.99 11.66
CA PHE A 12 13.39 4.93 10.65
C PHE A 12 13.11 3.55 11.23
N GLU A 13 13.69 3.23 12.38
CA GLU A 13 13.39 1.96 13.06
C GLU A 13 11.93 1.88 13.49
N HIS A 14 11.37 2.99 13.97
CA HIS A 14 9.95 3.09 14.28
C HIS A 14 9.08 2.89 13.03
N ASN A 15 9.37 3.58 11.93
CA ASN A 15 8.62 3.46 10.69
C ASN A 15 8.73 2.04 10.08
N LYS A 16 9.91 1.42 10.15
CA LYS A 16 10.12 0.03 9.73
C LYS A 16 9.25 -0.92 10.56
N THR A 17 9.15 -0.68 11.87
CA THR A 17 8.29 -1.46 12.76
C THR A 17 6.82 -1.30 12.40
N ILE A 18 6.36 -0.06 12.17
CA ILE A 18 4.99 0.23 11.70
C ILE A 18 4.71 -0.51 10.39
N ALA A 19 5.59 -0.38 9.39
CA ALA A 19 5.43 -1.04 8.10
C ALA A 19 5.38 -2.57 8.24
N HIS A 20 6.19 -3.15 9.12
CA HIS A 20 6.19 -4.58 9.38
C HIS A 20 4.87 -5.04 10.02
N VAL A 21 4.38 -4.33 11.04
CA VAL A 21 3.10 -4.64 11.70
C VAL A 21 1.93 -4.52 10.71
N LEU A 22 1.89 -3.44 9.91
CA LEU A 22 0.86 -3.23 8.89
C LEU A 22 0.92 -4.30 7.80
N SER A 23 2.11 -4.69 7.37
CA SER A 23 2.28 -5.77 6.39
C SER A 23 1.74 -7.10 6.92
N LEU A 24 2.08 -7.47 8.15
CA LEU A 24 1.54 -8.68 8.79
C LEU A 24 0.02 -8.60 8.93
N PHE A 25 -0.51 -7.46 9.36
CA PHE A 25 -1.95 -7.24 9.50
C PHE A 25 -2.69 -7.34 8.17
N SER A 26 -2.14 -6.76 7.09
CA SER A 26 -2.71 -6.87 5.75
C SER A 26 -2.72 -8.32 5.24
N GLY A 27 -1.64 -9.07 5.47
CA GLY A 27 -1.55 -10.50 5.11
C GLY A 27 -2.54 -11.35 5.89
N PHE A 28 -2.71 -11.06 7.18
CA PHE A 28 -3.73 -11.69 8.02
C PHE A 28 -5.14 -11.45 7.48
N ILE A 29 -5.52 -10.19 7.23
CA ILE A 29 -6.86 -9.86 6.71
C ILE A 29 -7.10 -10.52 5.35
N PHE A 30 -6.12 -10.47 4.44
CA PHE A 30 -6.23 -11.10 3.13
C PHE A 30 -6.47 -12.62 3.24
N THR A 31 -5.74 -13.27 4.16
CA THR A 31 -5.93 -14.70 4.45
C THR A 31 -7.30 -14.96 5.06
N SER A 32 -7.78 -14.11 5.97
CA SER A 32 -9.13 -14.21 6.54
C SER A 32 -10.22 -14.10 5.48
N ILE A 33 -10.11 -13.15 4.55
CA ILE A 33 -11.03 -13.01 3.40
C ILE A 33 -11.04 -14.29 2.56
N THR A 34 -9.84 -14.80 2.23
CA THR A 34 -9.69 -16.02 1.44
C THR A 34 -10.29 -17.25 2.14
N LEU A 35 -10.08 -17.38 3.45
CA LEU A 35 -10.64 -18.47 4.25
C LEU A 35 -12.17 -18.39 4.33
N LEU A 36 -12.73 -17.19 4.54
CA LEU A 36 -14.18 -17.00 4.57
C LEU A 36 -14.81 -17.37 3.22
N LEU A 37 -14.19 -16.97 2.10
CA LEU A 37 -14.64 -17.32 0.76
C LEU A 37 -14.57 -18.83 0.46
N THR A 38 -13.49 -19.49 0.90
CA THR A 38 -13.26 -20.91 0.58
C THR A 38 -13.97 -21.89 1.50
N ARG A 39 -14.28 -21.50 2.75
CA ARG A 39 -14.86 -22.40 3.76
C ARG A 39 -16.37 -22.32 3.90
N PHE A 40 -16.99 -21.20 3.54
CA PHE A 40 -18.43 -21.05 3.67
C PHE A 40 -19.15 -21.57 2.42
N ASN A 41 -20.08 -22.50 2.63
CA ASN A 41 -20.89 -23.08 1.56
C ASN A 41 -22.01 -22.14 1.08
N ASN A 42 -22.45 -21.20 1.93
CA ASN A 42 -23.48 -20.22 1.59
C ASN A 42 -22.88 -18.81 1.60
N LEU A 43 -22.48 -18.34 0.43
CA LEU A 43 -21.92 -17.00 0.23
C LEU A 43 -23.00 -15.92 0.02
N GLU A 44 -24.27 -16.32 -0.09
CA GLU A 44 -25.41 -15.40 -0.27
C GLU A 44 -25.94 -14.83 1.05
N ASP A 45 -25.44 -15.31 2.19
CA ASP A 45 -25.79 -14.75 3.49
C ASP A 45 -25.35 -13.28 3.59
N VAL A 46 -26.32 -12.40 3.82
CA VAL A 46 -26.13 -10.96 3.97
C VAL A 46 -25.11 -10.64 5.06
N PHE A 47 -25.11 -11.40 6.17
CA PHE A 47 -24.17 -11.17 7.27
C PHE A 47 -22.73 -11.49 6.86
N LEU A 48 -22.54 -12.56 6.09
CA LEU A 48 -21.23 -12.95 5.57
C LEU A 48 -20.72 -11.93 4.53
N GLN A 49 -21.58 -11.46 3.63
CA GLN A 49 -21.22 -10.42 2.66
C GLN A 49 -20.85 -9.10 3.32
N ALA A 50 -21.59 -8.68 4.36
CA ALA A 50 -21.26 -7.50 5.14
C ALA A 50 -19.90 -7.64 5.85
N THR A 51 -19.62 -8.82 6.40
CA THR A 51 -18.33 -9.12 7.04
C THR A 51 -17.19 -9.10 6.04
N LEU A 52 -17.38 -9.69 4.85
CA LEU A 52 -16.40 -9.67 3.75
C LEU A 52 -16.15 -8.24 3.27
N LEU A 53 -17.19 -7.43 3.12
CA LEU A 53 -17.06 -6.02 2.75
C LEU A 53 -16.24 -5.25 3.81
N PHE A 54 -16.56 -5.43 5.09
CA PHE A 54 -15.86 -4.79 6.20
C PHE A 54 -14.37 -5.16 6.22
N LEU A 55 -14.05 -6.46 6.12
CA LEU A 55 -12.66 -6.92 6.05
C LEU A 55 -11.94 -6.36 4.82
N THR A 56 -12.62 -6.27 3.68
CA THR A 56 -12.06 -5.70 2.45
C THR A 56 -11.72 -4.22 2.61
N VAL A 57 -12.61 -3.45 3.24
CA VAL A 57 -12.36 -2.03 3.53
C VAL A 57 -11.17 -1.87 4.48
N LEU A 58 -11.11 -2.66 5.56
CA LEU A 58 -9.96 -2.65 6.48
C LEU A 58 -8.66 -3.03 5.77
N PHE A 59 -8.72 -4.03 4.88
CA PHE A 59 -7.59 -4.44 4.07
C PHE A 59 -7.07 -3.29 3.20
N TYR A 60 -7.97 -2.62 2.47
CA TYR A 60 -7.56 -1.50 1.62
C TYR A 60 -7.03 -0.31 2.42
N LEU A 61 -7.62 0.00 3.56
CA LEU A 61 -7.09 1.04 4.47
C LEU A 61 -5.69 0.68 4.97
N THR A 62 -5.49 -0.58 5.38
CA THR A 62 -4.18 -1.05 5.84
C THR A 62 -3.14 -0.97 4.73
N LEU A 63 -3.49 -1.37 3.51
CA LEU A 63 -2.60 -1.24 2.34
C LEU A 63 -2.28 0.23 2.02
N PHE A 64 -3.26 1.12 2.09
CA PHE A 64 -3.06 2.54 1.87
C PHE A 64 -2.09 3.14 2.90
N VAL A 65 -2.31 2.86 4.19
CA VAL A 65 -1.44 3.34 5.27
C VAL A 65 -0.04 2.73 5.15
N LEU A 66 0.08 1.45 4.78
CA LEU A 66 1.36 0.79 4.56
C LEU A 66 2.15 1.48 3.43
N MET A 67 1.50 1.78 2.30
CA MET A 67 2.12 2.50 1.19
C MET A 67 2.60 3.90 1.63
N ASP A 68 1.76 4.66 2.34
CA ASP A 68 2.13 6.00 2.83
C ASP A 68 3.34 5.96 3.78
N ASN A 69 3.41 4.95 4.66
CA ASN A 69 4.56 4.75 5.55
C ASN A 69 5.83 4.31 4.80
N LEU A 70 5.71 3.51 3.74
CA LEU A 70 6.84 3.15 2.87
C LEU A 70 7.37 4.35 2.06
N GLU A 71 6.53 5.37 1.83
CA GLU A 71 6.91 6.60 1.15
C GLU A 71 7.55 7.66 2.07
N MET A 72 7.26 7.65 3.37
CA MET A 72 7.82 8.62 4.32
C MET A 72 9.36 8.70 4.31
N PRO A 73 10.14 7.60 4.19
CA PRO A 73 11.59 7.66 4.13
C PRO A 73 12.14 8.56 3.02
N PHE A 74 11.46 8.61 1.87
CA PHE A 74 11.87 9.47 0.76
C PHE A 74 11.73 10.97 1.07
N HIS A 75 11.00 11.34 2.12
CA HIS A 75 10.77 12.74 2.51
C HIS A 75 11.88 13.31 3.39
N TYR A 76 12.50 12.48 4.24
CA TYR A 76 13.44 12.93 5.28
C TYR A 76 14.91 12.64 4.94
N ILE A 77 15.18 11.77 3.96
CA ILE A 77 16.54 11.46 3.54
C ILE A 77 17.00 12.47 2.47
N ARG A 78 18.02 13.27 2.81
CA ARG A 78 18.66 14.20 1.88
C ARG A 78 19.53 13.47 0.85
N ASP A 79 20.19 12.39 1.26
CA ASP A 79 21.08 11.56 0.44
C ASP A 79 20.52 10.14 0.26
N ILE A 80 19.47 10.02 -0.55
CA ILE A 80 19.04 8.71 -1.04
C ILE A 80 20.13 8.21 -2.00
N PRO A 81 20.71 7.01 -1.79
CA PRO A 81 21.68 6.44 -2.71
C PRO A 81 21.15 6.49 -4.15
N THR A 82 21.98 6.91 -5.11
CA THR A 82 21.58 6.97 -6.53
C THR A 82 21.07 5.64 -7.07
N MET A 83 21.46 4.51 -6.46
CA MET A 83 20.91 3.17 -6.75
C MET A 83 19.45 2.97 -6.34
N THR A 84 19.00 3.49 -5.20
CA THR A 84 17.58 3.44 -4.79
C THR A 84 16.72 4.45 -5.56
N LEU A 85 17.36 5.49 -6.12
CA LEU A 85 16.78 6.43 -7.07
C LEU A 85 16.66 5.90 -8.51
N LYS A 86 17.18 4.71 -8.83
CA LYS A 86 16.85 4.02 -10.07
C LYS A 86 15.41 3.49 -10.00
N VAL A 87 14.44 4.37 -9.78
CA VAL A 87 12.96 4.35 -9.82
C VAL A 87 12.21 3.02 -10.04
N ARG A 88 12.76 2.11 -10.84
CA ARG A 88 12.22 0.78 -11.14
C ARG A 88 11.78 -0.05 -9.91
N PRO A 89 12.59 -0.31 -8.87
CA PRO A 89 12.17 -1.22 -7.80
C PRO A 89 11.02 -0.64 -6.98
N PHE A 90 10.99 0.68 -6.78
CA PHE A 90 9.87 1.35 -6.12
C PHE A 90 8.59 1.28 -6.97
N PHE A 91 8.67 1.56 -8.27
CA PHE A 91 7.53 1.40 -9.18
C PHE A 91 7.04 -0.06 -9.26
N PHE A 92 7.94 -1.04 -9.29
CA PHE A 92 7.56 -2.46 -9.25
C PHE A 92 6.83 -2.82 -7.97
N LEU A 93 7.32 -2.35 -6.82
CA LEU A 93 6.63 -2.54 -5.54
C LEU A 93 5.22 -1.92 -5.58
N LEU A 94 5.11 -0.73 -6.15
CA LEU A 94 3.85 -0.01 -6.31
C LEU A 94 2.83 -0.79 -7.16
N VAL A 95 3.27 -1.34 -8.30
CA VAL A 95 2.43 -2.19 -9.16
C VAL A 95 2.00 -3.46 -8.42
N ILE A 96 2.91 -4.12 -7.69
CA ILE A 96 2.60 -5.33 -6.91
C ILE A 96 1.52 -5.02 -5.86
N PHE A 97 1.65 -3.89 -5.15
CA PHE A 97 0.65 -3.43 -4.18
C PHE A 97 -0.72 -3.23 -4.84
N TYR A 98 -0.76 -2.62 -6.02
CA TYR A 98 -2.04 -2.41 -6.70
C TYR A 98 -2.66 -3.71 -7.22
N LEU A 99 -1.84 -4.65 -7.70
CA LEU A 99 -2.29 -5.98 -8.06
C LEU A 99 -2.86 -6.73 -6.86
N PHE A 100 -2.27 -6.53 -5.68
CA PHE A 100 -2.76 -7.17 -4.45
C PHE A 100 -4.16 -6.69 -4.07
N GLY A 101 -4.44 -5.39 -4.16
CA GLY A 101 -5.80 -4.87 -4.00
C GLY A 101 -6.76 -5.38 -5.07
N ALA A 102 -6.35 -5.36 -6.34
CA ALA A 102 -7.17 -5.87 -7.45
C ALA A 102 -7.48 -7.37 -7.33
N SER A 103 -6.58 -8.16 -6.74
CA SER A 103 -6.79 -9.59 -6.53
C SER A 103 -8.02 -9.89 -5.67
N THR A 104 -8.32 -9.05 -4.67
CA THR A 104 -9.53 -9.23 -3.83
C THR A 104 -10.82 -9.02 -4.62
N VAL A 105 -10.85 -8.04 -5.52
CA VAL A 105 -11.99 -7.78 -6.41
C VAL A 105 -12.23 -8.95 -7.35
N MET A 106 -11.14 -9.50 -7.91
CA MET A 106 -11.15 -10.71 -8.73
C MET A 106 -11.64 -11.93 -7.94
N MET A 107 -11.23 -12.09 -6.68
CA MET A 107 -11.71 -13.19 -5.83
C MET A 107 -13.23 -13.14 -5.69
N PHE A 108 -13.82 -11.98 -5.36
CA PHE A 108 -15.28 -11.87 -5.26
C PHE A 108 -15.99 -12.17 -6.57
N PHE A 109 -15.39 -11.79 -7.70
CA PHE A 109 -15.92 -12.10 -9.01
C PHE A 109 -15.93 -13.62 -9.29
N LEU A 110 -14.85 -14.33 -8.93
CA LEU A 110 -14.74 -15.79 -9.09
C LEU A 110 -15.76 -16.57 -8.26
N TYR A 111 -16.16 -16.04 -7.10
CA TYR A 111 -17.16 -16.66 -6.22
C TYR A 111 -18.60 -16.21 -6.50
N HIS A 112 -18.88 -15.66 -7.69
CA HIS A 112 -20.20 -15.17 -8.11
C HIS A 112 -20.81 -14.04 -7.24
N LEU A 113 -20.00 -13.36 -6.42
CA LEU A 113 -20.43 -12.25 -5.56
C LEU A 113 -20.38 -10.92 -6.31
N PHE A 114 -21.22 -10.77 -7.33
CA PHE A 114 -21.15 -9.65 -8.26
C PHE A 114 -21.31 -8.29 -7.57
N PHE A 115 -22.33 -8.12 -6.72
CA PHE A 115 -22.55 -6.86 -5.99
C PHE A 115 -21.36 -6.48 -5.12
N LEU A 116 -20.81 -7.46 -4.39
CA LEU A 116 -19.66 -7.24 -3.53
C LEU A 116 -18.41 -6.89 -4.34
N SER A 117 -18.20 -7.54 -5.49
CA SER A 117 -17.09 -7.26 -6.40
C SER A 117 -17.20 -5.83 -6.97
N VAL A 118 -18.39 -5.38 -7.38
CA VAL A 118 -18.58 -4.01 -7.87
C VAL A 118 -18.31 -2.98 -6.78
N ILE A 119 -18.90 -3.16 -5.58
CA ILE A 119 -18.71 -2.21 -4.48
C ILE A 119 -17.23 -2.16 -4.06
N SER A 120 -16.59 -3.31 -3.86
CA SER A 120 -15.18 -3.38 -3.50
C SER A 120 -14.28 -2.81 -4.60
N GLY A 121 -14.60 -3.07 -5.87
CA GLY A 121 -13.92 -2.49 -7.02
C GLY A 121 -13.98 -0.96 -7.07
N VAL A 122 -15.15 -0.38 -6.78
CA VAL A 122 -15.30 1.09 -6.69
C VAL A 122 -14.48 1.66 -5.54
N ILE A 123 -14.55 1.06 -4.36
CA ILE A 123 -13.77 1.49 -3.19
C ILE A 123 -12.26 1.39 -3.49
N TRP A 124 -11.84 0.30 -4.10
CA TRP A 124 -10.46 0.09 -4.51
C TRP A 124 -10.00 1.16 -5.51
N LEU A 125 -10.81 1.47 -6.52
CA LEU A 125 -10.50 2.51 -7.50
C LEU A 125 -10.33 3.88 -6.83
N ILE A 126 -11.22 4.23 -5.90
CA ILE A 126 -11.10 5.48 -5.12
C ILE A 126 -9.77 5.52 -4.37
N ILE A 127 -9.39 4.43 -3.71
CA ILE A 127 -8.13 4.35 -2.94
C ILE A 127 -6.91 4.44 -3.86
N VAL A 128 -6.94 3.79 -5.03
CA VAL A 128 -5.89 3.90 -6.04
C VAL A 128 -5.76 5.35 -6.53
N VAL A 129 -6.86 6.03 -6.86
CA VAL A 129 -6.83 7.43 -7.30
C VAL A 129 -6.27 8.34 -6.19
N LEU A 130 -6.72 8.16 -4.95
CA LEU A 130 -6.20 8.91 -3.80
C LEU A 130 -4.70 8.67 -3.59
N SER A 131 -4.27 7.41 -3.69
CA SER A 131 -2.86 7.03 -3.59
C SER A 131 -2.04 7.65 -4.72
N ILE A 132 -2.46 7.56 -5.97
CA ILE A 132 -1.76 8.19 -7.09
C ILE A 132 -1.67 9.71 -6.90
N LEU A 133 -2.77 10.36 -6.48
CA LEU A 133 -2.78 11.81 -6.25
C LEU A 133 -1.83 12.20 -5.10
N SER A 134 -1.82 11.46 -3.99
CA SER A 134 -0.89 11.73 -2.89
C SER A 134 0.55 11.49 -3.30
N THR A 135 0.83 10.33 -3.91
CA THR A 135 2.17 9.87 -4.29
C THR A 135 2.73 10.74 -5.42
N ALA A 136 2.03 10.88 -6.55
CA ALA A 136 2.50 11.67 -7.69
C ALA A 136 2.74 13.13 -7.32
N ARG A 137 1.82 13.76 -6.59
CA ARG A 137 2.01 15.16 -6.14
C ARG A 137 3.24 15.30 -5.25
N ARG A 138 3.52 14.32 -4.38
CA ARG A 138 4.69 14.32 -3.50
C ARG A 138 5.99 14.07 -4.28
N PHE A 139 6.01 13.06 -5.15
CA PHE A 139 7.17 12.75 -6.01
C PHE A 139 7.52 13.91 -6.95
N PHE A 140 6.55 14.51 -7.65
CA PHE A 140 6.81 15.66 -8.51
C PHE A 140 7.33 16.88 -7.74
N LYS A 141 6.76 17.16 -6.56
CA LYS A 141 7.24 18.27 -5.71
C LYS A 141 8.68 18.04 -5.25
N GLN A 142 9.06 16.80 -4.94
CA GLN A 142 10.43 16.46 -4.58
C GLN A 142 11.37 16.51 -5.79
N ALA A 143 10.96 15.99 -6.95
CA ALA A 143 11.76 16.00 -8.18
C ALA A 143 12.09 17.42 -8.68
N ILE A 144 11.16 18.36 -8.53
CA ILE A 144 11.36 19.79 -8.89
C ILE A 144 12.25 20.50 -7.87
N LYS A 145 12.12 20.19 -6.57
CA LYS A 145 12.87 20.87 -5.51
C LYS A 145 14.31 20.36 -5.37
N ARG A 146 14.60 19.17 -5.90
CA ARG A 146 15.94 18.58 -5.86
C ARG A 146 16.75 19.11 -7.03
N ASN A 147 17.71 19.99 -6.75
CA ASN A 147 18.70 20.41 -7.73
C ASN A 147 19.56 19.18 -8.04
N TRP A 148 19.45 18.64 -9.25
CA TRP A 148 20.19 17.43 -9.70
C TRP A 148 21.68 17.70 -9.97
N ASP A 149 22.16 18.87 -9.54
CA ASP A 149 23.54 19.30 -9.68
C ASP A 149 24.36 18.78 -8.50
N ILE A 150 24.56 17.46 -8.49
CA ILE A 150 25.69 16.85 -7.78
C ILE A 150 26.64 16.41 -8.87
N SER A 151 27.57 17.32 -9.19
CA SER A 151 28.74 17.01 -9.99
C SER A 151 29.40 15.76 -9.45
N ASP A 152 29.68 14.80 -10.33
CA ASP A 152 30.68 13.76 -10.11
C ASP A 152 31.95 14.38 -9.51
N LYS A 153 32.22 14.08 -8.24
CA LYS A 153 33.55 14.15 -7.63
C LYS A 153 33.69 13.04 -6.61
#